data_AF-A0A0D2VAM3-F1
#
_entry.id   AF-A0A0D2VAM3-F1
#
_cell.length_a   1.000
_cell.length_b   1.000
_cell.length_c   1.000
_cell.angle_alpha   90.00
_cell.angle_beta   90.00
_cell.angle_gamma   90.00
#
_symmetry.space_group_name_H-M   'P 1'
#
loop_
_entity.id
_entity.type
_entity.pdbx_description
1 polymer ?
#
loop_
_entity_poly.entity_id
_entity_poly.type
_entity_poly.pdbx_seq_one_letter_code
_entity_poly.pdbx_strand_id
1 'polypeptide(L)'
;MILEVSQYLENYLWPNFDAETASYEHVMSMILMVNEKGRELTIAEKTNYLVFMINAFQSLEDEIVMETVLRLASLRSWHSLSYGHFQMELCLNPDLIKKWKRMIKKESDDAKKLGVHLDPLSSLEANLLRNLIEEFLEVLDHKVFTQKNPVSEDDERNASSIFDQVDDASILYCERFMEFLIDLLSQLSTRMYHCPATGSYPLSF
;
A
#
# COMPACT_ATOMS: atom_id res chain seq x y z
N MET A 1 -2.68 12.49 14.28
CA MET A 1 -3.31 12.92 15.56
C MET A 1 -4.07 14.26 15.55
N ILE A 2 -3.53 15.43 15.12
CA ILE A 2 -4.35 16.67 15.04
C ILE A 2 -5.31 16.68 13.84
N LEU A 3 -4.91 16.09 12.71
CA LEU A 3 -5.72 16.05 11.47
C LEU A 3 -6.84 15.00 11.49
N GLU A 4 -6.75 14.00 12.38
CA GLU A 4 -7.81 13.00 12.60
C GLU A 4 -9.02 13.59 13.31
N VAL A 5 -8.78 14.49 14.29
CA VAL A 5 -9.84 15.11 15.09
C VAL A 5 -10.74 16.03 14.25
N SER A 6 -10.28 16.49 13.08
CA SER A 6 -11.01 17.44 12.23
C SER A 6 -11.78 16.82 11.06
N GLN A 7 -11.80 15.49 10.88
CA GLN A 7 -12.39 14.85 9.70
C GLN A 7 -11.90 15.50 8.39
N TYR A 8 -10.60 15.79 8.32
CA TYR A 8 -10.01 16.59 7.24
C TYR A 8 -10.17 15.92 5.87
N LEU A 9 -10.05 14.59 5.82
CA LEU A 9 -10.26 13.83 4.59
C LEU A 9 -11.72 13.95 4.12
N GLU A 10 -12.66 13.71 5.02
CA GLU A 10 -14.08 13.57 4.75
C GLU A 10 -14.77 14.91 4.46
N ASN A 11 -14.36 15.97 5.16
CA ASN A 11 -15.02 17.28 5.08
C ASN A 11 -14.31 18.26 4.13
N TYR A 12 -13.03 18.06 3.82
CA TYR A 12 -12.23 19.02 3.05
C TYR A 12 -11.55 18.42 1.83
N LEU A 13 -10.82 17.31 1.97
CA LEU A 13 -10.05 16.79 0.84
C LEU A 13 -10.95 16.07 -0.18
N TRP A 14 -11.81 15.16 0.27
CA TRP A 14 -12.66 14.36 -0.61
C TRP A 14 -13.74 15.16 -1.34
N PRO A 15 -14.52 16.05 -0.68
CA PRO A 15 -15.57 16.81 -1.36
C PRO A 15 -15.03 17.84 -2.36
N ASN A 16 -13.77 18.25 -2.22
CA ASN A 16 -13.13 19.23 -3.09
C ASN A 16 -12.07 18.59 -4.01
N PHE A 17 -12.07 17.26 -4.13
CA PHE A 17 -11.21 16.57 -5.09
C PHE A 17 -11.83 16.70 -6.50
N ASP A 18 -11.06 17.30 -7.40
CA ASP A 18 -11.36 17.36 -8.82
C ASP A 18 -10.12 16.90 -9.58
N ALA A 19 -10.25 15.85 -10.39
CA ALA A 19 -9.14 15.23 -11.09
C ALA A 19 -8.45 16.20 -12.06
N GLU A 20 -9.17 17.18 -12.62
CA GLU A 20 -8.60 18.14 -13.57
C GLU A 20 -7.85 19.29 -12.89
N THR A 21 -8.13 19.57 -11.62
CA THR A 21 -7.61 20.74 -10.90
C THR A 21 -6.85 20.41 -9.62
N ALA A 22 -6.83 19.14 -9.19
CA ALA A 22 -6.16 18.71 -7.97
C ALA A 22 -4.65 18.94 -8.05
N SER A 23 -4.11 19.62 -7.05
CA SER A 23 -2.66 19.82 -6.92
C SER A 23 -1.98 18.59 -6.33
N TYR A 24 -0.66 18.52 -6.52
CA TYR A 24 0.20 17.52 -5.89
C TYR A 24 -0.02 17.45 -4.37
N GLU A 25 -0.11 18.61 -3.70
CA GLU A 25 -0.30 18.71 -2.26
C GLU A 25 -1.66 18.16 -1.83
N HIS A 26 -2.70 18.33 -2.65
CA HIS A 26 -4.04 17.81 -2.38
C HIS A 26 -4.05 16.28 -2.42
N VAL A 27 -3.50 15.70 -3.49
CA VAL A 27 -3.38 14.24 -3.65
C VAL A 27 -2.49 13.65 -2.55
N MET A 28 -1.34 14.25 -2.28
CA MET A 28 -0.43 13.77 -1.23
C MET A 28 -1.06 13.89 0.17
N SER A 29 -1.83 14.95 0.43
CA SER A 29 -2.58 15.10 1.69
C SER A 29 -3.65 14.03 1.86
N MET A 30 -4.33 13.64 0.77
CA MET A 30 -5.29 12.54 0.79
C MET A 30 -4.60 11.21 1.13
N ILE A 31 -3.48 10.92 0.48
CA ILE A 31 -2.74 9.67 0.69
C ILE A 31 -2.13 9.62 2.10
N LEU A 32 -1.57 10.73 2.59
CA LEU A 32 -1.06 10.84 3.95
C LEU A 32 -2.17 10.64 4.99
N MET A 33 -3.34 11.25 4.77
CA MET A 33 -4.45 11.14 5.69
C MET A 33 -5.02 9.73 5.76
N VAL A 34 -5.08 9.04 4.63
CA VAL A 34 -5.51 7.65 4.61
C VAL A 34 -4.45 6.73 5.22
N ASN A 35 -3.17 6.96 4.97
CA ASN A 35 -2.11 6.17 5.60
C ASN A 35 -2.04 6.37 7.13
N GLU A 36 -2.31 7.57 7.64
CA GLU A 36 -2.45 7.80 9.10
C GLU A 36 -3.70 7.11 9.66
N LYS A 37 -4.84 7.25 8.98
CA LYS A 37 -6.13 6.69 9.43
C LYS A 37 -6.30 5.19 9.17
N GLY A 38 -5.42 4.54 8.42
CA GLY A 38 -5.66 3.22 7.82
C GLY A 38 -6.23 2.18 8.78
N ARG A 39 -5.71 2.13 10.02
CA ARG A 39 -6.21 1.19 11.05
C ARG A 39 -7.62 1.48 11.56
N GLU A 40 -8.06 2.73 11.52
CA GLU A 40 -9.36 3.19 12.04
C GLU A 40 -10.46 3.25 10.96
N LEU A 41 -10.12 3.07 9.69
CA LEU A 41 -11.08 3.11 8.59
C LEU A 41 -12.05 1.93 8.62
N THR A 42 -13.31 2.19 8.27
CA THR A 42 -14.29 1.15 7.98
C THR A 42 -13.91 0.38 6.72
N ILE A 43 -14.43 -0.84 6.55
CA ILE A 43 -14.17 -1.65 5.35
C ILE A 43 -14.62 -0.93 4.07
N ALA A 44 -15.73 -0.18 4.11
CA ALA A 44 -16.19 0.60 2.97
C ALA A 44 -15.21 1.73 2.59
N GLU A 45 -14.67 2.45 3.57
CA GLU A 45 -13.68 3.51 3.33
C GLU A 45 -12.36 2.94 2.78
N LYS A 46 -11.91 1.81 3.32
CA LYS A 46 -10.73 1.08 2.82
C LYS A 46 -10.91 0.65 1.36
N THR A 47 -12.09 0.12 1.02
CA THR A 47 -12.42 -0.26 -0.36
C THR A 47 -12.43 0.95 -1.30
N ASN A 48 -13.04 2.06 -0.89
CA ASN A 48 -13.04 3.29 -1.69
C ASN A 48 -11.64 3.84 -1.91
N TYR A 49 -10.78 3.74 -0.89
CA TYR A 49 -9.37 4.11 -1.02
C TYR A 49 -8.63 3.21 -2.02
N LEU A 50 -8.84 1.89 -1.97
CA LEU A 50 -8.25 0.98 -2.96
C LEU A 50 -8.71 1.31 -4.37
N VAL A 51 -10.00 1.62 -4.57
CA VAL A 51 -10.52 2.05 -5.88
C VAL A 51 -9.85 3.34 -6.34
N PHE A 52 -9.67 4.32 -5.45
CA PHE A 52 -8.91 5.54 -5.76
C PHE A 52 -7.47 5.22 -6.17
N MET A 53 -6.79 4.34 -5.43
CA MET A 53 -5.42 3.93 -5.74
C MET A 53 -5.34 3.19 -7.08
N ILE A 54 -6.26 2.26 -7.36
CA ILE A 54 -6.37 1.58 -8.65
C ILE A 54 -6.48 2.61 -9.78
N ASN A 55 -7.44 3.54 -9.67
CA ASN A 55 -7.64 4.57 -10.69
C ASN A 55 -6.40 5.46 -10.87
N ALA A 56 -5.73 5.84 -9.77
CA ALA A 56 -4.51 6.65 -9.83
C ALA A 56 -3.36 5.90 -10.52
N PHE A 57 -3.17 4.61 -10.22
CA PHE A 57 -2.17 3.78 -10.87
C PHE A 57 -2.56 3.42 -12.32
N GLN A 58 -3.84 3.37 -12.66
CA GLN A 58 -4.28 3.20 -14.05
C GLN A 58 -4.17 4.50 -14.87
N SER A 59 -4.02 5.66 -14.21
CA SER A 59 -3.94 6.99 -14.85
C SER A 59 -2.51 7.52 -14.97
N LEU A 60 -1.49 6.64 -15.06
CA LEU A 60 -0.09 7.06 -15.20
C LEU A 60 0.21 7.81 -16.52
N GLU A 61 -0.72 7.89 -17.47
CA GLU A 61 -0.56 8.74 -18.66
C GLU A 61 -0.70 10.23 -18.34
N ASP A 62 -1.36 10.56 -17.23
CA ASP A 62 -1.44 11.93 -16.71
C ASP A 62 -0.14 12.27 -15.95
N GLU A 63 0.53 13.35 -16.37
CA GLU A 63 1.84 13.74 -15.85
C GLU A 63 1.81 14.08 -14.34
N ILE A 64 0.74 14.72 -13.86
CA ILE A 64 0.59 15.13 -12.46
C ILE A 64 0.38 13.88 -11.59
N VAL A 65 -0.48 12.97 -12.05
CA VAL A 65 -0.74 11.71 -11.36
C VAL A 65 0.52 10.85 -11.35
N MET A 66 1.20 10.74 -12.50
CA MET A 66 2.43 9.96 -12.64
C MET A 66 3.53 10.44 -11.69
N GLU A 67 3.80 11.76 -11.63
CA GLU A 67 4.85 12.32 -10.76
C GLU A 67 4.59 12.03 -9.27
N THR A 68 3.31 12.03 -8.90
CA THR A 68 2.85 11.79 -7.52
C THR A 68 2.90 10.31 -7.16
N VAL A 69 2.31 9.46 -8.00
CA VAL A 69 2.14 8.03 -7.75
C VAL A 69 3.47 7.29 -7.88
N LEU A 70 4.32 7.64 -8.84
CA LEU A 70 5.66 7.03 -8.97
C LEU A 70 6.60 7.44 -7.83
N ARG A 71 6.32 8.53 -7.11
CA ARG A 71 7.06 8.89 -5.89
C ARG A 71 6.82 7.86 -4.79
N LEU A 72 5.58 7.39 -4.65
CA LEU A 72 5.21 6.30 -3.75
C LEU A 72 5.86 4.99 -4.19
N ALA A 73 6.05 4.80 -5.49
CA ALA A 73 6.83 3.74 -6.11
C ALA A 73 8.30 4.09 -6.34
N SER A 74 8.95 4.71 -5.36
CA SER A 74 10.36 5.04 -5.45
C SER A 74 11.25 3.99 -4.79
N LEU A 75 12.56 4.07 -5.05
CA LEU A 75 13.61 3.29 -4.37
C LEU A 75 13.57 3.42 -2.82
N ARG A 76 12.81 4.37 -2.25
CA ARG A 76 12.56 4.45 -0.80
C ARG A 76 11.73 3.28 -0.29
N SER A 77 10.87 2.70 -1.13
CA SER A 77 10.10 1.49 -0.80
C SER A 77 10.99 0.31 -0.43
N TRP A 78 12.26 0.31 -0.87
CA TRP A 78 13.20 -0.78 -0.57
C TRP A 78 13.57 -0.89 0.91
N HIS A 79 13.28 0.15 1.71
CA HIS A 79 13.46 0.10 3.17
C HIS A 79 12.54 -0.91 3.85
N SER A 80 11.39 -1.26 3.26
CA SER A 80 10.48 -2.26 3.82
C SER A 80 10.76 -3.69 3.35
N LEU A 81 11.75 -3.89 2.46
CA LEU A 81 12.12 -5.21 1.98
C LEU A 81 12.74 -6.06 3.08
N SER A 82 12.36 -7.33 3.12
CA SER A 82 13.09 -8.30 3.92
C SER A 82 14.50 -8.47 3.38
N TYR A 83 15.44 -8.77 4.28
CA TYR A 83 16.85 -8.90 3.94
C TYR A 83 17.11 -9.86 2.76
N GLY A 84 16.36 -10.97 2.70
CA GLY A 84 16.46 -11.94 1.60
C GLY A 84 16.04 -11.38 0.24
N HIS A 85 14.94 -10.63 0.17
CA HIS A 85 14.49 -9.98 -1.07
C HIS A 85 15.46 -8.90 -1.51
N PHE A 86 15.95 -8.09 -0.56
CA PHE A 86 16.97 -7.09 -0.83
C PHE A 86 18.24 -7.73 -1.40
N GLN A 87 18.71 -8.85 -0.85
CA GLN A 87 19.88 -9.59 -1.37
C GLN A 87 19.67 -10.11 -2.78
N MET A 88 18.47 -10.61 -3.10
CA MET A 88 18.16 -11.11 -4.44
C MET A 88 18.17 -9.97 -5.47
N GLU A 89 17.66 -8.79 -5.11
CA GLU A 89 17.81 -7.59 -5.92
C GLU A 89 19.26 -7.13 -6.11
N LEU A 90 20.12 -7.32 -5.10
CA LEU A 90 21.55 -7.03 -5.26
C LEU A 90 22.18 -7.86 -6.38
N CYS A 91 21.68 -9.08 -6.60
CA CYS A 91 22.18 -9.98 -7.64
C CYS A 91 21.63 -9.62 -9.02
N LEU A 92 20.37 -9.22 -9.10
CA LEU A 92 19.66 -9.02 -10.37
C LEU A 92 19.86 -7.61 -10.95
N ASN A 93 20.02 -6.59 -10.11
CA ASN A 93 20.03 -5.19 -10.55
C ASN A 93 21.18 -4.35 -9.94
N PRO A 94 22.46 -4.65 -10.28
CA PRO A 94 23.63 -4.02 -9.64
C PRO A 94 23.70 -2.49 -9.75
N ASP A 95 23.13 -1.90 -10.81
CA ASP A 95 23.12 -0.45 -10.99
C ASP A 95 22.06 0.27 -10.15
N LEU A 96 20.94 -0.40 -9.83
CA LEU A 96 19.93 0.13 -8.91
C LEU A 96 20.49 0.23 -7.48
N ILE A 97 21.36 -0.71 -7.08
CA ILE A 97 22.07 -0.66 -5.79
C ILE A 97 22.92 0.60 -5.68
N LYS A 98 23.65 0.96 -6.75
CA LYS A 98 24.47 2.17 -6.76
C LYS A 98 23.59 3.41 -6.65
N LYS A 99 22.40 3.42 -7.25
CA LYS A 99 21.42 4.51 -7.11
C LYS A 99 20.87 4.56 -5.68
N TRP A 100 20.48 3.43 -5.11
CA TRP A 100 19.98 3.31 -3.74
C TRP A 100 21.00 3.75 -2.69
N LYS A 101 22.26 3.26 -2.77
CA LYS A 101 23.35 3.70 -1.87
C LYS A 101 23.62 5.20 -1.97
N ARG A 102 23.54 5.78 -3.18
CA ARG A 102 23.66 7.23 -3.38
C ARG A 102 22.52 8.00 -2.74
N MET A 103 21.29 7.50 -2.88
CA MET A 103 20.11 8.08 -2.25
C MET A 103 20.26 8.10 -0.72
N ILE A 104 20.54 6.95 -0.09
CA ILE A 104 20.71 6.86 1.37
C ILE A 104 21.80 7.79 1.86
N LYS A 105 22.94 7.84 1.15
CA LYS A 105 24.03 8.74 1.49
C LYS A 105 23.56 10.21 1.46
N LYS A 106 22.88 10.60 0.37
CA LYS A 106 22.32 11.95 0.21
C LYS A 106 21.36 12.29 1.35
N GLU A 107 20.44 11.39 1.70
CA GLU A 107 19.50 11.58 2.80
C GLU A 107 20.19 11.72 4.15
N SER A 108 21.22 10.91 4.41
CA SER A 108 22.00 11.02 5.63
C SER A 108 22.76 12.35 5.73
N ASP A 109 23.22 12.87 4.59
CA ASP A 109 23.92 14.16 4.53
C ASP A 109 22.93 15.33 4.70
N ASP A 110 21.72 15.22 4.15
CA ASP A 110 20.67 16.23 4.30
C ASP A 110 20.06 16.23 5.72
N ALA A 111 19.88 15.06 6.34
CA ALA A 111 19.48 14.92 7.74
C ALA A 111 20.48 15.58 8.69
N LYS A 112 21.79 15.40 8.44
CA LYS A 112 22.86 16.05 9.20
C LYS A 112 22.86 17.57 9.05
N LYS A 113 22.54 18.10 7.86
CA LYS A 113 22.43 19.56 7.65
C LYS A 113 21.24 20.16 8.38
N LEU A 114 20.13 19.43 8.46
CA LEU A 114 18.90 19.90 9.09
C LEU A 114 18.88 19.68 10.61
N GLY A 115 19.81 18.89 11.16
CA GLY A 115 19.85 18.55 12.59
C GLY A 115 18.71 17.62 13.05
N VAL A 116 17.99 17.02 12.10
CA VAL A 116 16.85 16.13 12.35
C VAL A 116 17.27 14.70 12.03
N HIS A 117 17.01 13.78 12.95
CA HIS A 117 17.16 12.35 12.68
C HIS A 117 15.95 11.85 11.88
N LEU A 118 16.11 11.70 10.56
CA LEU A 118 15.10 11.07 9.71
C LEU A 118 15.21 9.56 9.89
N ASP A 119 14.17 8.91 10.41
CA ASP A 119 14.07 7.46 10.36
C ASP A 119 13.68 7.04 8.93
N PRO A 120 14.50 6.25 8.21
CA PRO A 120 14.17 5.82 6.85
C PRO A 120 12.86 5.02 6.79
N LEU A 121 12.54 4.31 7.88
CA LEU A 121 11.30 3.55 8.06
C LEU A 121 10.14 4.43 8.51
N SER A 122 10.29 5.74 8.68
CA SER A 122 9.14 6.64 8.92
C SER A 122 8.61 7.26 7.63
N SER A 123 9.25 7.01 6.49
CA SER A 123 8.80 7.53 5.21
C SER A 123 7.50 6.83 4.77
N LEU A 124 6.58 7.61 4.21
CA LEU A 124 5.31 7.11 3.69
C LEU A 124 5.58 6.05 2.61
N GLU A 125 6.51 6.34 1.72
CA GLU A 125 6.87 5.50 0.57
C GLU A 125 7.45 4.14 1.00
N ALA A 126 8.16 4.09 2.14
CA ALA A 126 8.66 2.83 2.69
C ALA A 126 7.53 1.94 3.21
N ASN A 127 6.54 2.53 3.89
CA ASN A 127 5.54 1.74 4.62
C ASN A 127 4.21 1.57 3.89
N LEU A 128 3.88 2.37 2.89
CA LEU A 128 2.56 2.37 2.26
C LEU A 128 2.15 0.97 1.80
N LEU A 129 2.95 0.33 0.94
CA LEU A 129 2.64 -1.02 0.45
C LEU A 129 2.67 -2.04 1.58
N ARG A 130 3.64 -1.95 2.49
CA ARG A 130 3.77 -2.89 3.61
C ARG A 130 2.53 -2.85 4.51
N ASN A 131 2.11 -1.66 4.90
CA ASN A 131 0.91 -1.44 5.73
C ASN A 131 -0.34 -1.95 5.02
N LEU A 132 -0.47 -1.67 3.72
CA LEU A 132 -1.57 -2.15 2.90
C LEU A 132 -1.63 -3.68 2.81
N ILE A 133 -0.48 -4.35 2.67
CA ILE A 133 -0.39 -5.82 2.67
C ILE A 133 -0.69 -6.39 4.06
N GLU A 134 -0.14 -5.83 5.12
CA GLU A 134 -0.41 -6.27 6.51
C GLU A 134 -1.91 -6.15 6.83
N GLU A 135 -2.53 -5.04 6.45
CA GLU A 135 -3.97 -4.82 6.61
C GLU A 135 -4.81 -5.80 5.77
N PHE A 136 -4.42 -6.06 4.53
CA PHE A 136 -5.08 -7.06 3.71
C PHE A 136 -5.04 -8.44 4.35
N LEU A 137 -3.89 -8.87 4.86
CA LEU A 137 -3.75 -10.16 5.54
C LEU A 137 -4.59 -10.23 6.81
N GLU A 138 -4.67 -9.14 7.58
CA GLU A 138 -5.52 -9.07 8.78
C GLU A 138 -7.00 -9.19 8.43
N VAL A 139 -7.48 -8.48 7.41
CA VAL A 139 -8.88 -8.60 6.94
C VAL A 139 -9.16 -10.00 6.43
N LEU A 140 -8.23 -10.58 5.67
CA LEU A 140 -8.37 -11.91 5.08
C LEU A 140 -8.43 -12.99 6.16
N ASP A 141 -7.52 -12.98 7.14
CA ASP A 141 -7.46 -14.00 8.20
C ASP A 141 -8.64 -13.89 9.18
N HIS A 142 -9.01 -12.67 9.56
CA HIS A 142 -10.00 -12.46 10.63
C HIS A 142 -11.44 -12.32 10.16
N LYS A 143 -11.69 -11.86 8.92
CA LYS A 143 -13.05 -11.61 8.41
C LYS A 143 -13.49 -12.55 7.30
N VAL A 144 -12.54 -13.15 6.57
CA VAL A 144 -12.84 -14.08 5.46
C VAL A 144 -12.59 -15.53 5.86
N PHE A 145 -11.48 -15.81 6.54
CA PHE A 145 -11.08 -17.18 6.94
C PHE A 145 -11.50 -17.58 8.36
N THR A 146 -12.49 -16.92 8.98
CA THR A 146 -13.02 -17.17 10.35
C THR A 146 -13.73 -18.53 10.48
N GLN A 147 -13.12 -19.60 9.99
CA GLN A 147 -13.61 -20.96 9.99
C GLN A 147 -12.57 -21.88 10.65
N LYS A 148 -12.20 -21.57 11.89
CA LYS A 148 -11.50 -22.52 12.77
C LYS A 148 -11.92 -22.36 14.23
N ASN A 149 -13.15 -22.79 14.56
CA ASN A 149 -13.37 -23.42 15.85
C ASN A 149 -13.36 -24.94 15.63
N PRO A 150 -12.37 -25.69 16.16
CA PRO A 150 -12.48 -27.13 16.25
C PRO A 150 -13.50 -27.43 17.35
N VAL A 151 -14.78 -27.50 17.00
CA VAL A 151 -15.76 -28.10 17.90
C VAL A 151 -15.58 -29.61 17.78
N SER A 152 -15.32 -30.20 18.94
CA SER A 152 -15.34 -31.61 19.27
C SER A 152 -16.32 -32.44 18.43
N GLU A 153 -15.93 -33.67 18.13
CA GLU A 153 -16.46 -34.62 17.13
C GLU A 153 -17.96 -35.01 17.17
N ASP A 154 -18.88 -34.27 17.81
CA ASP A 154 -20.21 -34.83 18.15
C ASP A 154 -21.47 -34.17 17.57
N ASP A 155 -21.42 -33.19 16.66
CA ASP A 155 -22.66 -32.60 16.09
C ASP A 155 -22.73 -32.57 14.55
N GLU A 156 -22.96 -33.74 13.98
CA GLU A 156 -23.11 -34.01 12.54
C GLU A 156 -24.45 -33.51 11.93
N ARG A 157 -25.20 -32.62 12.61
CA ARG A 157 -26.57 -32.22 12.17
C ARG A 157 -26.80 -30.75 11.85
N ASN A 158 -25.77 -29.92 11.77
CA ASN A 158 -25.92 -28.51 11.34
C ASN A 158 -24.93 -28.09 10.24
N ALA A 159 -24.58 -28.99 9.33
CA ALA A 159 -23.64 -28.72 8.22
C ALA A 159 -24.12 -27.62 7.23
N SER A 160 -25.39 -27.20 7.29
CA SER A 160 -25.91 -26.10 6.45
C SER A 160 -25.79 -24.70 7.09
N SER A 161 -25.33 -24.61 8.34
CA SER A 161 -25.15 -23.32 9.05
C SER A 161 -23.68 -22.96 9.30
N ILE A 162 -22.74 -23.64 8.63
CA ILE A 162 -21.27 -23.47 8.78
C ILE A 162 -20.73 -22.28 7.94
N PHE A 163 -21.54 -21.75 7.02
CA PHE A 163 -21.31 -20.45 6.42
C PHE A 163 -22.01 -19.40 7.28
N ASP A 164 -21.46 -19.14 8.47
CA ASP A 164 -21.70 -17.84 9.11
C ASP A 164 -21.38 -16.77 8.05
N GLN A 165 -22.30 -15.83 7.87
CA GLN A 165 -22.26 -14.78 6.85
C GLN A 165 -20.86 -14.16 6.78
N VAL A 166 -20.10 -14.54 5.75
CA VAL A 166 -18.89 -13.81 5.39
C VAL A 166 -19.36 -12.41 5.01
N ASP A 167 -18.75 -11.40 5.61
CA ASP A 167 -19.08 -10.01 5.32
C ASP A 167 -18.75 -9.70 3.85
N ASP A 168 -19.78 -9.57 3.01
CA ASP A 168 -19.64 -9.26 1.58
C ASP A 168 -18.76 -8.03 1.34
N ALA A 169 -18.79 -7.06 2.26
CA ALA A 169 -17.93 -5.88 2.18
C ALA A 169 -16.44 -6.22 2.33
N SER A 170 -16.10 -7.19 3.18
CA SER A 170 -14.74 -7.68 3.38
C SER A 170 -14.24 -8.48 2.17
N ILE A 171 -15.13 -9.27 1.54
CA ILE A 171 -14.82 -9.94 0.26
C ILE A 171 -14.51 -8.90 -0.81
N LEU A 172 -15.38 -7.90 -0.97
CA LEU A 172 -15.19 -6.84 -1.97
C LEU A 172 -13.88 -6.07 -1.75
N TYR A 173 -13.54 -5.77 -0.50
CA TYR A 173 -12.26 -5.18 -0.15
C TYR A 173 -11.08 -6.05 -0.63
N CYS A 174 -11.11 -7.35 -0.35
CA CYS A 174 -10.07 -8.28 -0.79
C CYS A 174 -9.98 -8.39 -2.32
N GLU A 175 -11.12 -8.37 -3.03
CA GLU A 175 -11.14 -8.33 -4.50
C GLU A 175 -10.46 -7.07 -5.04
N ARG A 176 -10.81 -5.89 -4.53
CA ARG A 176 -10.18 -4.63 -4.93
C ARG A 176 -8.69 -4.62 -4.58
N PHE A 177 -8.30 -5.22 -3.45
CA PHE A 177 -6.89 -5.29 -3.08
C PHE A 177 -6.07 -6.13 -4.06
N MET A 178 -6.62 -7.27 -4.49
CA MET A 178 -5.98 -8.12 -5.49
C MET A 178 -5.91 -7.43 -6.86
N GLU A 179 -6.96 -6.71 -7.27
CA GLU A 179 -6.94 -5.85 -8.46
C GLU A 179 -5.80 -4.83 -8.38
N PHE A 180 -5.70 -4.10 -7.26
CA PHE A 180 -4.63 -3.14 -7.02
C PHE A 180 -3.23 -3.78 -7.10
N LEU A 181 -3.02 -4.95 -6.49
CA LEU A 181 -1.74 -5.66 -6.58
C LEU A 181 -1.42 -6.10 -8.01
N ILE A 182 -2.40 -6.58 -8.77
CA ILE A 182 -2.21 -6.98 -10.17
C ILE A 182 -1.83 -5.78 -11.02
N ASP A 183 -2.50 -4.65 -10.87
CA ASP A 183 -2.20 -3.41 -11.61
C ASP A 183 -0.79 -2.88 -11.26
N LEU A 184 -0.47 -2.85 -9.96
CA LEU A 184 0.85 -2.45 -9.48
C LEU A 184 1.96 -3.33 -10.04
N LEU A 185 1.73 -4.64 -10.17
CA LEU A 185 2.69 -5.61 -10.66
C LEU A 185 2.65 -5.84 -12.16
N SER A 186 1.67 -5.34 -12.91
CA SER A 186 1.59 -5.49 -14.36
C SER A 186 2.25 -4.32 -15.09
N GLN A 187 2.29 -3.13 -14.48
CA GLN A 187 2.85 -1.92 -15.08
C GLN A 187 4.38 -1.84 -14.95
N LEU A 188 5.08 -1.55 -16.05
CA LEU A 188 6.56 -1.53 -16.09
C LEU A 188 7.18 -0.44 -15.19
N SER A 189 6.53 0.72 -15.12
CA SER A 189 6.98 1.90 -14.37
C SER A 189 6.99 1.67 -12.85
N THR A 190 6.05 0.88 -12.35
CA THR A 190 5.92 0.52 -10.93
C THR A 190 6.66 -0.77 -10.61
N ARG A 191 6.67 -1.74 -11.54
CA ARG A 191 7.44 -2.99 -11.45
C ARG A 191 8.90 -2.76 -11.08
N MET A 192 9.57 -1.79 -11.70
CA MET A 192 11.00 -1.55 -11.47
C MET A 192 11.37 -1.25 -10.01
N TYR A 193 10.43 -0.77 -9.19
CA TYR A 193 10.69 -0.35 -7.82
C TYR A 193 9.89 -1.14 -6.77
N HIS A 194 8.71 -1.67 -7.11
CA HIS A 194 7.82 -2.40 -6.20
C HIS A 194 7.90 -3.93 -6.29
N CYS A 195 8.34 -4.49 -7.42
CA CYS A 195 8.53 -5.93 -7.63
C CYS A 195 9.39 -6.66 -6.57
N PRO A 196 10.41 -6.02 -5.96
CA PRO A 196 11.18 -6.67 -4.89
C PRO A 196 10.35 -7.01 -3.65
N ALA A 197 9.29 -6.22 -3.36
CA ALA A 197 8.50 -6.33 -2.13
C ALA A 197 7.45 -7.44 -2.18
N THR A 198 7.01 -7.82 -3.39
CA THR A 198 5.94 -8.79 -3.62
C THR A 198 6.46 -10.15 -4.11
N GLY A 199 7.78 -10.34 -4.18
CA GLY A 199 8.43 -11.62 -4.51
C GLY A 199 8.24 -12.11 -5.97
N SER A 200 7.69 -11.27 -6.84
CA SER A 200 7.28 -11.68 -8.19
C SER A 200 8.29 -11.28 -9.27
N TYR A 201 9.39 -12.02 -9.42
CA TYR A 201 10.34 -11.77 -10.51
C TYR A 201 9.73 -12.13 -11.86
N PRO A 202 9.86 -11.28 -12.90
CA PRO A 202 9.53 -11.71 -14.26
C PRO A 202 10.49 -12.83 -14.65
N LEU A 203 9.94 -14.00 -14.94
CA LEU A 203 10.65 -15.05 -15.67
C LEU A 203 11.11 -14.43 -16.99
N SER A 204 12.42 -14.21 -17.09
CA SER A 204 13.08 -13.83 -18.34
C SER A 204 12.87 -14.96 -19.35
N PHE A 205 12.04 -14.71 -20.36
CA PHE A 205 12.08 -15.44 -21.62
C PHE A 205 13.12 -14.82 -22.55
#